data_AF-A0AAD1BHG4-F1
#
_entry.id   AF-A0AAD1BHG4-F1
#
_cell.length_a   1.000
_cell.length_b   1.000
_cell.length_c   1.000
_cell.angle_alpha   90.00
_cell.angle_beta   90.00
_cell.angle_gamma   90.00
#
_symmetry.space_group_name_H-M   'P 1'
#
loop_
_entity.id
_entity.type
_entity.pdbx_description
1 polymer ?
#
loop_
_entity_poly.entity_id
_entity_poly.type
_entity_poly.pdbx_seq_one_letter_code
_entity_poly.pdbx_strand_id
1 'polypeptide(L)'
;MTLGVMGEEGVLLQLKNGSIVGFAFSGKPTMVIGATLEIRATETTVSYDYNEVKRVYWGEVQPNSISSTKDNINSDVVFRINANGLNVSGLANGERVSVYDTMGKLVTTAVSTQDNGTLNLPLKQSGGIYIARTQSGVSFKFTR
;
A
#
# COMPACT_ATOMS: atom_id res chain seq x y z
N MET A 1 -1.31 -2.41 -29.42
CA MET A 1 -0.79 -1.41 -28.46
C MET A 1 -1.15 -1.88 -27.07
N THR A 2 -0.23 -2.57 -26.40
CA THR A 2 -0.33 -2.81 -24.96
C THR A 2 0.07 -1.50 -24.29
N LEU A 3 -0.90 -0.78 -23.72
CA LEU A 3 -0.60 0.32 -22.80
C LEU A 3 0.11 -0.33 -21.62
N GLY A 4 1.42 -0.12 -21.50
CA GLY A 4 2.13 -0.42 -20.27
C GLY A 4 1.42 0.26 -19.11
N VAL A 5 1.29 -0.44 -17.99
CA VAL A 5 0.78 0.16 -16.76
C VAL A 5 1.75 1.30 -16.43
N MET A 6 1.31 2.56 -16.59
CA MET A 6 2.14 3.71 -16.27
C MET A 6 2.33 3.71 -14.75
N GLY A 7 3.58 3.67 -14.29
CA GLY A 7 3.87 3.79 -12.87
C GLY A 7 3.31 5.12 -12.34
N GLU A 8 2.73 5.08 -11.15
CA GLU A 8 2.28 6.30 -10.49
C GLU A 8 3.35 6.81 -9.54
N GLU A 9 3.49 8.12 -9.38
CA GLU A 9 4.40 8.66 -8.37
C GLU A 9 3.88 8.35 -6.96
N GLY A 10 4.76 7.88 -6.09
CA GLY A 10 4.39 7.46 -4.75
C GLY A 10 5.59 7.36 -3.81
N VAL A 11 5.34 6.73 -2.67
CA VAL A 11 6.36 6.46 -1.65
C VAL A 11 6.61 4.96 -1.58
N LEU A 12 7.87 4.56 -1.67
CA LEU A 12 8.31 3.18 -1.49
C LEU A 12 9.02 3.02 -0.15
N LEU A 13 8.58 2.03 0.62
CA LEU A 13 9.22 1.59 1.85
C LEU A 13 9.96 0.29 1.59
N GLN A 14 11.28 0.29 1.70
CA GLN A 14 12.02 -0.95 1.83
C GLN A 14 12.00 -1.35 3.30
N LEU A 15 11.43 -2.51 3.60
CA LEU A 15 11.35 -3.05 4.94
C LEU A 15 12.63 -3.80 5.33
N LYS A 16 12.83 -4.04 6.63
CA LYS A 16 14.00 -4.76 7.17
C LYS A 16 14.11 -6.20 6.66
N ASN A 17 12.99 -6.85 6.37
CA ASN A 17 12.94 -8.18 5.76
C ASN A 17 13.30 -8.19 4.26
N GLY A 18 13.52 -7.01 3.66
CA GLY A 18 13.90 -6.84 2.26
C GLY A 18 12.73 -6.58 1.31
N SER A 19 11.48 -6.79 1.73
CA SER A 19 10.31 -6.54 0.88
C SER A 19 10.11 -5.04 0.64
N ILE A 20 9.48 -4.70 -0.48
CA ILE A 20 9.21 -3.32 -0.84
C ILE A 20 7.69 -3.10 -0.88
N VAL A 21 7.22 -2.12 -0.11
CA VAL A 21 5.82 -1.71 -0.05
C VAL A 21 5.66 -0.34 -0.69
N GLY A 22 4.79 -0.23 -1.68
CA GLY A 22 4.47 1.03 -2.37
C GLY A 22 3.18 1.64 -1.85
N PHE A 23 3.16 2.96 -1.72
CA PHE A 23 1.96 3.75 -1.44
C PHE A 23 1.74 4.77 -2.55
N ALA A 24 0.60 4.64 -3.25
CA ALA A 24 0.15 5.57 -4.27
C ALA A 24 -0.90 6.52 -3.70
N PHE A 25 -0.80 7.81 -4.04
CA PHE A 25 -1.70 8.85 -3.55
C PHE A 25 -2.24 9.69 -4.71
N SER A 26 -3.46 10.21 -4.58
CA SER A 26 -4.05 11.12 -5.57
C SER A 26 -3.41 12.52 -5.58
N GLY A 27 -2.71 12.89 -4.52
CA GLY A 27 -2.02 14.17 -4.38
C GLY A 27 -0.57 13.98 -3.91
N LYS A 28 0.24 15.04 -4.04
CA LYS A 28 1.65 15.02 -3.64
C LYS A 28 1.78 14.72 -2.15
N PRO A 29 2.41 13.61 -1.75
CA PRO A 29 2.55 13.29 -0.34
C PRO A 29 3.66 14.14 0.31
N THR A 30 3.57 14.28 1.62
CA THR A 30 4.65 14.77 2.49
C THR A 30 4.99 13.68 3.50
N MET A 31 6.22 13.66 3.96
CA MET A 31 6.70 12.67 4.92
C MET A 31 7.01 13.33 6.26
N VAL A 32 6.50 12.74 7.35
CA VAL A 32 6.77 13.16 8.72
C VAL A 32 7.35 11.97 9.47
N ILE A 33 8.56 12.14 10.01
CA ILE A 33 9.27 11.09 10.75
C ILE A 33 9.16 11.39 12.23
N GLY A 34 8.57 10.47 13.00
CA GLY A 34 8.45 10.53 14.44
C GLY A 34 8.49 9.13 15.07
N ALA A 35 7.64 8.89 16.06
CA ALA A 35 7.46 7.53 16.62
C ALA A 35 6.94 6.54 15.56
N THR A 36 6.19 7.03 14.59
CA THR A 36 5.80 6.32 13.37
C THR A 36 6.26 7.11 12.15
N LEU A 37 6.32 6.42 11.02
CA LEU A 37 6.50 7.07 9.72
C LEU A 37 5.12 7.46 9.20
N GLU A 38 4.88 8.75 9.01
CA GLU A 38 3.64 9.24 8.41
C GLU A 38 3.86 9.75 6.99
N ILE A 39 3.00 9.32 6.08
CA ILE A 39 2.93 9.79 4.70
C ILE A 39 1.58 10.45 4.51
N ARG A 40 1.58 11.78 4.34
CA ARG A 40 0.38 12.62 4.34
C ARG A 40 0.14 13.21 2.96
N ALA A 41 -1.02 12.91 2.39
CA ALA A 41 -1.59 13.58 1.22
C ALA A 41 -2.86 14.34 1.64
N THR A 42 -3.48 15.08 0.71
CA THR A 42 -4.61 15.99 0.98
C THR A 42 -5.73 15.38 1.84
N GLU A 43 -6.10 14.13 1.56
CA GLU A 43 -7.23 13.46 2.22
C GLU A 43 -6.82 12.18 2.96
N THR A 44 -5.54 11.83 2.91
CA THR A 44 -5.06 10.51 3.29
C THR A 44 -3.78 10.60 4.08
N THR A 45 -3.77 9.96 5.25
CA THR A 45 -2.55 9.76 6.03
C THR A 45 -2.30 8.27 6.15
N VAL A 46 -1.15 7.80 5.71
CA VAL A 46 -0.63 6.47 6.05
C VAL A 46 0.29 6.62 7.25
N SER A 47 0.16 5.73 8.22
CA SER A 47 1.02 5.64 9.40
C SER A 47 1.55 4.22 9.51
N TYR A 48 2.87 4.10 9.39
CA TYR A 48 3.60 2.83 9.35
C TYR A 48 4.55 2.74 10.56
N ASP A 49 4.77 1.54 11.09
CA ASP A 49 5.76 1.35 12.16
C ASP A 49 7.17 1.61 11.61
N TYR A 50 7.78 2.72 12.03
CA TYR A 50 9.08 3.13 11.52
C TYR A 50 10.19 2.12 11.89
N ASN A 51 9.99 1.31 12.93
CA ASN A 51 10.94 0.26 13.30
C ASN A 51 11.04 -0.86 12.26
N GLU A 52 10.04 -1.04 11.40
CA GLU A 52 10.09 -2.03 10.32
C GLU A 52 10.76 -1.49 9.05
N VAL A 53 10.90 -0.17 8.94
CA VAL A 53 11.39 0.52 7.74
C VAL A 53 12.92 0.55 7.75
N LYS A 54 13.53 0.09 6.65
CA LYS A 54 14.97 0.18 6.40
C LYS A 54 15.33 1.44 5.62
N ARG A 55 14.56 1.77 4.59
CA ARG A 55 14.76 2.94 3.71
C ARG A 55 13.43 3.43 3.15
N VAL A 56 13.38 4.73 2.85
CA VAL A 56 12.24 5.39 2.20
C VAL A 56 12.71 6.05 0.91
N TYR A 57 11.91 5.92 -0.15
CA TYR A 57 12.18 6.51 -1.45
C TYR A 57 10.93 7.18 -2.01
N TRP A 58 11.12 8.28 -2.72
CA TRP A 58 10.15 8.79 -3.68
C TRP A 58 10.42 8.12 -5.02
N GLY A 59 9.38 7.66 -5.70
CA GLY A 59 9.55 6.99 -6.99
C GLY A 59 8.25 6.47 -7.56
N GLU A 60 8.37 5.77 -8.68
CA GLU A 60 7.22 5.12 -9.29
C GLU A 60 6.81 3.89 -8.49
N VAL A 61 5.53 3.82 -8.11
CA VAL A 61 4.91 2.64 -7.53
C VAL A 61 4.27 1.83 -8.65
N GLN A 62 4.82 0.64 -8.87
CA GLN A 62 4.33 -0.32 -9.85
C GLN A 62 4.27 -1.70 -9.18
N PRO A 63 3.17 -2.45 -9.33
CA PRO A 63 3.17 -3.87 -8.98
C PRO A 63 4.09 -4.63 -9.94
N ASN A 64 4.91 -5.55 -9.41
CA ASN A 64 5.91 -6.31 -10.15
C ASN A 64 5.30 -7.06 -11.36
N SER A 65 5.34 -6.49 -12.58
CA SER A 65 4.91 -7.19 -13.80
C SER A 65 6.05 -7.95 -14.51
N ILE A 66 7.31 -7.55 -14.31
CA ILE A 66 8.51 -8.22 -14.86
C ILE A 66 9.69 -8.06 -13.88
N SER A 67 10.50 -9.11 -13.71
CA SER A 67 11.73 -9.11 -12.91
C SER A 67 12.61 -7.90 -13.28
N SER A 68 12.99 -7.11 -12.28
CA SER A 68 13.73 -5.86 -12.46
C SER A 68 15.23 -6.09 -12.41
N THR A 69 15.97 -5.44 -13.32
CA THR A 69 17.42 -5.25 -13.21
C THR A 69 17.73 -4.38 -11.99
N LYS A 70 18.91 -4.57 -11.40
CA LYS A 70 19.34 -4.12 -10.04
C LYS A 70 19.06 -2.65 -9.64
N ASP A 71 18.71 -1.77 -10.57
CA ASP A 71 18.48 -0.34 -10.31
C ASP A 71 17.01 0.10 -10.37
N ASN A 72 16.07 -0.79 -10.76
CA ASN A 72 14.63 -0.52 -10.71
C ASN A 72 14.05 -1.05 -9.40
N ILE A 73 13.90 -0.17 -8.41
CA ILE A 73 13.27 -0.47 -7.13
C ILE A 73 11.75 -0.55 -7.33
N ASN A 74 11.23 -1.69 -7.75
CA ASN A 74 9.78 -1.95 -7.81
C ASN A 74 9.24 -2.50 -6.48
N SER A 75 7.95 -2.25 -6.20
CA SER A 75 7.28 -2.72 -4.99
C SER A 75 6.61 -4.07 -5.19
N ASP A 76 6.75 -4.95 -4.19
CA ASP A 76 6.08 -6.25 -4.15
C ASP A 76 4.57 -6.09 -4.00
N VAL A 77 4.14 -5.10 -3.21
CA VAL A 77 2.73 -4.77 -3.02
C VAL A 77 2.55 -3.25 -3.06
N VAL A 78 1.56 -2.78 -3.82
CA VAL A 78 1.18 -1.37 -3.89
C VAL A 78 -0.18 -1.15 -3.25
N PHE A 79 -0.28 -0.18 -2.36
CA PHE A 79 -1.53 0.27 -1.75
C PHE A 79 -1.91 1.63 -2.30
N ARG A 80 -3.14 1.76 -2.83
CA ARG A 80 -3.75 3.03 -3.20
C ARG A 80 -5.00 3.26 -2.38
N ILE A 81 -4.99 4.34 -1.59
CA ILE A 81 -6.15 4.78 -0.84
C ILE A 81 -6.85 5.88 -1.64
N ASN A 82 -8.14 5.71 -1.90
CA ASN A 82 -8.95 6.67 -2.66
C ASN A 82 -10.36 6.77 -2.08
N ALA A 83 -11.16 7.70 -2.62
CA ALA A 83 -12.53 7.98 -2.20
C ALA A 83 -13.47 6.76 -2.21
N ASN A 84 -13.15 5.67 -2.90
CA ASN A 84 -13.99 4.46 -2.97
C ASN A 84 -13.50 3.36 -2.03
N GLY A 85 -12.21 3.27 -1.75
CA GLY A 85 -11.69 2.29 -0.80
C GLY A 85 -10.18 2.19 -0.81
N LEU A 86 -9.72 0.97 -0.55
CA LEU A 86 -8.33 0.57 -0.68
C LEU A 86 -8.19 -0.33 -1.91
N ASN A 87 -7.31 0.06 -2.83
CA ASN A 87 -6.90 -0.78 -3.95
C ASN A 87 -5.52 -1.34 -3.62
N VAL A 88 -5.33 -2.64 -3.82
CA VAL A 88 -4.07 -3.33 -3.51
C VAL A 88 -3.66 -4.16 -4.71
N SER A 89 -2.46 -3.96 -5.24
CA SER A 89 -1.91 -4.70 -6.38
C SER A 89 -0.57 -5.32 -6.05
N GLY A 90 -0.11 -6.27 -6.89
CA GLY A 90 1.13 -7.02 -6.63
C GLY A 90 0.93 -8.29 -5.81
N LEU A 91 -0.33 -8.69 -5.57
CA LEU A 91 -0.64 -9.78 -4.65
C LEU A 91 -0.40 -11.16 -5.28
N ALA A 92 0.20 -12.08 -4.53
CA ALA A 92 0.30 -13.48 -4.91
C ALA A 92 -1.10 -14.15 -4.92
N ASN A 93 -1.26 -15.23 -5.67
CA ASN A 93 -2.49 -16.02 -5.66
C ASN A 93 -2.76 -16.56 -4.24
N GLY A 94 -3.99 -16.41 -3.76
CA GLY A 94 -4.41 -16.80 -2.42
C GLY A 94 -4.09 -15.78 -1.32
N GLU A 95 -3.40 -14.69 -1.63
CA GLU A 95 -3.10 -13.64 -0.65
C GLU A 95 -4.37 -12.92 -0.21
N ARG A 96 -4.62 -12.89 1.10
CA ARG A 96 -5.75 -12.19 1.70
C ARG A 96 -5.35 -10.80 2.16
N VAL A 97 -6.21 -9.82 1.86
CA VAL A 97 -6.15 -8.48 2.44
C VAL A 97 -7.39 -8.27 3.31
N SER A 98 -7.19 -7.74 4.51
CA SER A 98 -8.24 -7.41 5.46
C SER A 98 -8.10 -5.96 5.91
N VAL A 99 -9.23 -5.28 6.08
CA VAL A 99 -9.29 -3.93 6.67
C VAL A 99 -10.13 -3.98 7.93
N TYR A 100 -9.60 -3.42 9.01
CA TYR A 100 -10.22 -3.36 10.32
C TYR A 100 -10.46 -1.91 10.75
N ASP A 101 -11.45 -1.68 11.61
CA ASP A 101 -11.58 -0.44 12.36
C ASP A 101 -10.68 -0.42 13.60
N THR A 102 -10.64 0.69 14.34
CA THR A 102 -9.82 0.84 15.55
C THR A 102 -10.27 -0.03 16.72
N MET A 103 -11.47 -0.64 16.65
CA MET A 103 -11.93 -1.63 17.62
C MET A 103 -11.51 -3.06 17.24
N GLY A 104 -10.79 -3.22 16.13
CA GLY A 104 -10.37 -4.53 15.60
C GLY A 104 -11.49 -5.28 14.88
N LYS A 105 -12.62 -4.63 14.60
CA LYS A 105 -13.72 -5.26 13.85
C LYS A 105 -13.39 -5.26 12.36
N LEU A 106 -13.61 -6.40 11.72
CA LEU A 106 -13.43 -6.54 10.27
C LEU A 106 -14.43 -5.65 9.52
N VAL A 107 -13.92 -4.73 8.71
CA VAL A 107 -14.71 -3.83 7.86
C VAL A 107 -14.92 -4.45 6.48
N THR A 108 -13.85 -4.96 5.88
CA THR A 108 -13.89 -5.60 4.55
C THR A 108 -12.68 -6.53 4.37
N THR A 109 -12.79 -7.53 3.50
CA THR A 109 -11.71 -8.45 3.14
C THR A 109 -11.88 -8.95 1.71
N ALA A 110 -10.77 -9.28 1.07
CA ALA A 110 -10.75 -9.93 -0.23
C ALA A 110 -9.52 -10.85 -0.34
N VAL A 111 -9.57 -11.81 -1.26
CA VAL A 111 -8.50 -12.78 -1.52
C VAL A 111 -8.13 -12.70 -3.00
N SER A 112 -6.84 -12.55 -3.30
CA SER A 112 -6.36 -12.55 -4.67
C SER A 112 -6.56 -13.93 -5.30
N THR A 113 -7.10 -13.99 -6.52
CA THR A 113 -7.37 -15.23 -7.25
C THR A 113 -6.31 -15.56 -8.30
N GLN A 114 -5.29 -14.71 -8.44
CA GLN A 114 -4.20 -14.85 -9.40
C GLN A 114 -2.92 -14.18 -8.87
N ASP A 115 -1.78 -14.57 -9.42
CA ASP A 115 -0.51 -13.89 -9.14
C ASP A 115 -0.49 -12.51 -9.78
N ASN A 116 0.20 -11.58 -9.11
CA ASN A 116 0.18 -10.15 -9.43
C ASN A 116 -1.25 -9.58 -9.48
N GLY A 117 -2.15 -10.14 -8.66
CA GLY A 117 -3.56 -9.78 -8.62
C GLY A 117 -3.79 -8.39 -8.04
N THR A 118 -4.94 -7.82 -8.39
CA THR A 118 -5.42 -6.55 -7.82
C THR A 118 -6.73 -6.79 -7.10
N LEU A 119 -6.81 -6.28 -5.87
CA LEU A 119 -8.01 -6.30 -5.03
C LEU A 119 -8.54 -4.88 -4.84
N ASN A 120 -9.85 -4.76 -4.89
CA ASN A 120 -10.56 -3.53 -4.50
C ASN A 120 -11.37 -3.83 -3.23
N LEU A 121 -11.03 -3.13 -2.15
CA LEU A 121 -11.67 -3.24 -0.85
C LEU A 121 -12.47 -1.96 -0.59
N PRO A 122 -13.78 -1.94 -0.90
CA PRO A 122 -14.62 -0.75 -0.73
C PRO A 122 -14.79 -0.39 0.74
N LEU A 123 -14.74 0.91 1.05
CA LEU A 123 -14.93 1.45 2.40
C LEU A 123 -16.11 2.44 2.38
N LYS A 124 -17.12 2.18 3.22
CA LYS A 124 -18.41 2.90 3.20
C LYS A 124 -18.39 4.27 3.90
N GLN A 125 -17.41 4.54 4.75
CA GLN A 125 -17.32 5.79 5.52
C GLN A 125 -16.04 6.55 5.13
N SER A 126 -16.15 7.86 4.97
CA SER A 126 -15.01 8.79 4.94
C SER A 126 -14.86 9.43 6.33
N GLY A 127 -13.67 9.92 6.65
CA GLY A 127 -13.27 10.40 7.97
C GLY A 127 -12.88 9.30 8.98
N GLY A 128 -12.66 8.06 8.54
CA GLY A 128 -12.40 6.91 9.41
C GLY A 128 -10.90 6.59 9.58
N ILE A 129 -10.54 6.01 10.72
CA ILE A 129 -9.22 5.39 10.93
C ILE A 129 -9.35 3.89 10.69
N TYR A 130 -8.48 3.36 9.83
CA TYR A 130 -8.49 1.98 9.41
C TYR A 130 -7.12 1.33 9.57
N ILE A 131 -7.11 0.00 9.71
CA ILE A 131 -5.90 -0.82 9.70
C ILE A 131 -6.00 -1.79 8.52
N ALA A 132 -5.12 -1.64 7.54
CA ALA A 132 -4.96 -2.63 6.46
C ALA A 132 -3.94 -3.69 6.88
N ARG A 133 -4.24 -4.95 6.59
CA ARG A 133 -3.35 -6.07 6.85
C ARG A 133 -3.39 -7.08 5.71
N THR A 134 -2.22 -7.44 5.20
CA THR A 134 -2.05 -8.59 4.31
C THR A 134 -1.76 -9.85 5.13
N GLN A 135 -2.10 -11.03 4.60
CA GLN A 135 -1.81 -12.31 5.26
C GLN A 135 -0.30 -12.54 5.38
N SER A 136 0.46 -12.08 4.40
CA SER A 136 1.93 -12.08 4.34
C SER A 136 2.60 -11.17 5.38
N GLY A 137 1.85 -10.28 6.05
CA GLY A 137 2.34 -9.55 7.23
C GLY A 137 2.54 -8.05 7.05
N VAL A 138 2.26 -7.46 5.88
CA VAL A 138 2.24 -6.00 5.74
C VAL A 138 1.05 -5.46 6.52
N SER A 139 1.29 -4.51 7.42
CA SER A 139 0.25 -3.91 8.25
C SER A 139 0.52 -2.42 8.44
N PHE A 140 -0.50 -1.59 8.19
CA PHE A 140 -0.39 -0.15 8.40
C PHE A 140 -1.75 0.47 8.75
N LYS A 141 -1.68 1.61 9.44
CA LYS A 141 -2.85 2.43 9.73
C LYS A 141 -3.02 3.45 8.60
N PHE A 142 -4.25 3.74 8.22
CA PHE A 142 -4.54 4.86 7.33
C PHE A 142 -5.82 5.60 7.69
N THR A 143 -5.87 6.87 7.28
CA THR A 143 -7.07 7.71 7.35
C THR A 143 -7.55 8.05 5.96
N ARG A 144 -8.86 8.22 5.82
CA ARG A 144 -9.57 8.77 4.66
C ARG A 144 -10.87 9.36 5.17
#